data_AF-A0A6I9PMM9-F1
#
_entry.id   AF-A0A6I9PMM9-F1
#
_cell.length_a   1.000
_cell.length_b   1.000
_cell.length_c   1.000
_cell.angle_alpha   90.00
_cell.angle_beta   90.00
_cell.angle_gamma   90.00
#
_symmetry.space_group_name_H-M   'P 1'
#
loop_
_entity.id
_entity.type
_entity.pdbx_description
1 polymer ?
#
loop_
_entity_poly.entity_id
_entity_poly.type
_entity_poly.pdbx_seq_one_letter_code
_entity_poly.pdbx_strand_id
1 'polypeptide(L)'
;MAALGNTSAPGVNGLIQQFTAITGATESVGQHMLEACNNNLEMAVTMFLDGGAIAEEPSTSSSSVASSSRAPPSDEVRAPIPQKQDILVEPEPLFGVPKRRRPARSIFDGFRDFQTETIRQEQELRNGGTVDKKLSTLADLFRPPIELMHKGSFETAKDCGQLENKWLMINIQNVQDFACQCLNRDVWSNDAVKTIIREHFIFWQVYHDSEEGQRYIQFYKLNKFPYISILDPRTGQKMVEWNQLDVASFLEQTSGFLAEHGQLDGPSCQPPPAKRARSVGLISCVASVSPL
;
A
#
# COMPACT_ATOMS: atom_id res chain seq x y z
N MET A 1 -42.81 57.32 -35.19
CA MET A 1 -41.80 57.99 -34.34
C MET A 1 -40.63 57.05 -34.17
N ALA A 2 -39.56 57.28 -34.92
CA ALA A 2 -38.30 56.57 -34.76
C ALA A 2 -37.55 57.15 -33.56
N ALA A 3 -37.02 56.30 -32.69
CA ALA A 3 -35.92 56.63 -31.80
C ALA A 3 -34.88 55.53 -31.97
N LEU A 4 -33.83 55.89 -32.70
CA LEU A 4 -32.70 55.06 -33.07
C LEU A 4 -31.88 54.72 -31.82
N GLY A 5 -31.78 53.44 -31.48
CA GLY A 5 -30.79 52.94 -30.54
C GLY A 5 -29.42 52.97 -31.21
N ASN A 6 -28.60 53.94 -30.82
CA ASN A 6 -27.21 54.05 -31.25
C ASN A 6 -26.40 52.92 -30.58
N THR A 7 -26.32 51.74 -31.19
CA THR A 7 -25.32 50.74 -30.80
C THR A 7 -24.03 51.04 -31.54
N SER A 8 -23.32 52.07 -31.08
CA SER A 8 -21.90 52.24 -31.41
C SER A 8 -21.19 50.95 -30.99
N ALA A 9 -20.51 50.29 -31.93
CA ALA A 9 -19.67 49.14 -31.60
C ALA A 9 -18.81 49.52 -30.38
N PRO A 10 -18.88 48.76 -29.27
CA PRO A 10 -18.08 49.09 -28.11
C PRO A 10 -16.62 49.08 -28.55
N GLY A 11 -15.93 50.21 -28.40
CA GLY A 11 -14.48 50.24 -28.54
C GLY A 11 -13.86 49.22 -27.58
N VAL A 12 -12.59 48.90 -27.75
CA VAL A 12 -11.87 47.88 -26.95
C VAL A 12 -12.14 48.03 -25.43
N ASN A 13 -12.23 49.26 -24.92
CA ASN A 13 -12.57 49.55 -23.53
C ASN A 13 -13.98 49.11 -23.10
N GLY A 14 -14.97 49.17 -24.00
CA GLY A 14 -16.33 48.70 -23.75
C GLY A 14 -16.43 47.17 -23.71
N LEU A 15 -15.61 46.47 -24.51
CA LEU A 15 -15.52 45.01 -24.46
C LEU A 15 -14.86 44.53 -23.16
N ILE A 16 -13.82 45.22 -22.70
CA ILE A 16 -13.16 44.93 -21.42
C ILE A 16 -14.14 45.12 -20.25
N GLN A 17 -14.93 46.21 -20.25
CA GLN A 17 -15.97 46.42 -19.24
C GLN A 17 -17.03 45.32 -19.25
N GLN A 18 -17.48 44.88 -20.43
CA GLN A 18 -18.44 43.77 -20.55
C GLN A 18 -17.84 42.45 -20.04
N PHE A 19 -16.58 42.16 -20.37
CA PHE A 19 -15.88 40.97 -19.87
C PHE A 19 -15.79 40.98 -18.35
N THR A 20 -15.29 42.06 -17.75
CA THR A 20 -15.17 42.23 -16.29
C THR A 20 -16.54 42.15 -15.60
N ALA A 21 -17.60 42.69 -16.21
CA ALA A 21 -18.96 42.59 -15.67
C ALA A 21 -19.50 41.15 -15.66
N ILE A 22 -19.08 40.30 -16.60
CA ILE A 22 -19.56 38.91 -16.71
C ILE A 22 -18.73 37.95 -15.86
N THR A 23 -17.41 38.09 -15.89
CA THR A 23 -16.48 37.13 -15.26
C THR A 23 -16.04 37.52 -13.86
N GLY A 24 -16.22 38.79 -13.47
CA GLY A 24 -15.72 39.34 -12.20
C GLY A 24 -14.20 39.54 -12.17
N ALA A 25 -13.51 39.37 -13.30
CA ALA A 25 -12.05 39.52 -13.40
C ALA A 25 -11.62 40.99 -13.46
N THR A 26 -10.37 41.28 -13.07
CA THR A 26 -9.79 42.62 -13.15
C THR A 26 -9.65 43.10 -14.60
N GLU A 27 -9.66 44.42 -14.79
CA GLU A 27 -9.60 45.05 -16.12
C GLU A 27 -8.36 44.62 -16.93
N SER A 28 -7.23 44.39 -16.24
CA SER A 28 -5.98 43.89 -16.84
C SER A 28 -6.09 42.46 -17.38
N VAL A 29 -6.79 41.57 -16.66
CA VAL A 29 -7.05 40.19 -17.11
C VAL A 29 -8.00 40.20 -18.30
N GLY A 30 -9.03 41.06 -18.27
CA GLY A 30 -9.95 41.25 -19.39
C GLY A 30 -9.24 41.72 -20.65
N GLN A 31 -8.32 42.68 -20.54
CA GLN A 31 -7.54 43.17 -21.67
C GLN A 31 -6.69 42.04 -22.28
N HIS A 32 -5.98 41.27 -21.46
CA HIS A 32 -5.12 40.17 -21.94
C HIS A 32 -5.93 39.04 -22.61
N MET A 33 -7.09 38.68 -22.04
CA MET A 33 -7.96 37.63 -22.61
C MET A 33 -8.62 38.08 -23.92
N LEU A 34 -9.07 39.33 -24.00
CA LEU A 34 -9.61 39.89 -25.24
C LEU A 34 -8.55 40.03 -26.32
N GLU A 35 -7.31 40.41 -25.98
CA GLU A 35 -6.21 40.49 -26.94
C GLU A 35 -5.84 39.10 -27.49
N ALA A 36 -5.76 38.08 -26.62
CA ALA A 36 -5.51 36.69 -27.03
C ALA A 36 -6.61 36.11 -27.93
N CYS A 37 -7.85 36.61 -27.78
CA CYS A 37 -9.02 36.20 -28.56
C CYS A 37 -9.37 37.18 -29.70
N ASN A 38 -8.45 38.04 -30.13
CA ASN A 38 -8.66 39.02 -31.20
C ASN A 38 -9.93 39.89 -31.01
N ASN A 39 -10.18 40.35 -29.78
CA ASN A 39 -11.35 41.10 -29.32
C ASN A 39 -12.70 40.35 -29.44
N ASN A 40 -12.68 39.02 -29.47
CA ASN A 40 -13.89 38.22 -29.39
C ASN A 40 -14.27 37.94 -27.92
N LEU A 41 -15.32 38.64 -27.44
CA LEU A 41 -15.80 38.54 -26.06
C LEU A 41 -16.23 37.11 -25.67
N GLU A 42 -16.95 36.41 -26.54
CA GLU A 42 -17.48 35.07 -26.23
C GLU A 42 -16.36 34.04 -26.04
N MET A 43 -15.34 34.09 -26.91
CA MET A 43 -14.17 33.23 -26.80
C MET A 43 -13.36 33.54 -25.54
N ALA A 44 -13.17 34.83 -25.22
CA ALA A 44 -12.46 35.25 -24.03
C ALA A 44 -13.17 34.78 -22.75
N VAL A 45 -14.50 34.94 -22.67
CA VAL A 45 -15.31 34.49 -21.51
C VAL A 45 -15.27 32.97 -21.38
N THR A 46 -15.37 32.23 -22.49
CA THR A 46 -15.31 30.77 -22.47
C THR A 46 -13.95 30.29 -22.00
N MET A 47 -12.86 30.85 -22.54
CA MET A 47 -11.49 30.51 -22.15
C MET A 47 -11.22 30.83 -20.66
N PHE A 48 -11.79 31.92 -20.15
CA PHE A 48 -11.66 32.29 -18.73
C PHE A 48 -12.44 31.37 -17.79
N LEU A 49 -13.67 30.98 -18.16
CA LEU A 49 -14.49 30.10 -17.33
C LEU A 49 -14.03 28.64 -17.38
N ASP A 50 -13.55 28.16 -18.54
CA ASP A 50 -12.98 26.82 -18.72
C ASP A 50 -11.60 26.70 -18.03
N GLY A 51 -10.88 27.82 -17.89
CA GLY A 51 -9.59 27.91 -17.19
C GLY A 51 -9.66 27.86 -15.66
N GLY A 52 -10.86 27.82 -15.07
CA GLY A 52 -11.07 27.69 -13.63
C GLY A 52 -10.81 28.99 -12.84
N ALA A 53 -11.86 29.47 -12.16
CA ALA A 53 -11.79 30.64 -11.29
C ALA A 53 -10.77 30.46 -10.14
N ILE A 54 -9.65 31.17 -10.20
CA ILE A 54 -8.85 31.50 -9.01
C ILE A 54 -8.44 32.97 -9.11
N ALA A 55 -9.00 33.78 -8.22
CA ALA A 55 -8.49 35.09 -7.90
C ALA A 55 -7.20 34.91 -7.07
N GLU A 56 -6.03 35.26 -7.60
CA GLU A 56 -4.89 35.71 -6.80
C GLU A 56 -4.00 36.67 -7.61
N GLU A 57 -3.58 37.72 -6.89
CA GLU A 57 -2.61 38.75 -7.23
C GLU A 57 -1.23 38.19 -7.66
N PRO A 58 -0.38 38.97 -8.35
CA PRO A 58 0.73 38.46 -9.14
C PRO A 58 1.92 38.08 -8.26
N SER A 59 1.99 36.82 -7.87
CA SER A 59 3.24 36.19 -7.44
C SER A 59 3.79 35.34 -8.58
N THR A 60 4.93 35.77 -9.11
CA THR A 60 5.71 35.08 -10.13
C THR A 60 6.10 33.70 -9.64
N SER A 61 5.43 32.66 -10.13
CA SER A 61 5.86 31.27 -10.04
C SER A 61 5.44 30.56 -11.31
N SER A 62 6.39 30.47 -12.24
CA SER A 62 6.28 29.82 -13.53
C SER A 62 5.95 28.33 -13.38
N SER A 63 4.73 27.94 -13.76
CA SER A 63 4.45 26.58 -14.19
C SER A 63 5.10 26.33 -15.55
N SER A 64 6.06 25.42 -15.54
CA SER A 64 6.86 24.96 -16.66
C SER A 64 6.01 24.38 -17.80
N VAL A 65 5.82 25.18 -18.85
CA VAL A 65 5.69 24.71 -20.23
C VAL A 65 6.86 25.29 -21.00
N ALA A 66 7.80 24.41 -21.37
CA ALA A 66 9.04 24.79 -22.00
C ALA A 66 8.79 25.40 -23.38
N SER A 67 8.94 26.71 -23.48
CA SER A 67 9.30 27.38 -24.74
C SER A 67 10.19 28.57 -24.41
N SER A 68 11.50 28.32 -24.44
CA SER A 68 12.52 29.35 -24.27
C SER A 68 12.36 30.44 -25.33
N SER A 69 12.36 31.67 -24.83
CA SER A 69 12.47 32.90 -25.58
C SER A 69 13.67 32.90 -26.52
N ARG A 70 13.37 33.30 -27.75
CA ARG A 70 14.25 33.78 -28.81
C ARG A 70 15.35 34.73 -28.28
N ALA A 71 16.60 34.26 -28.35
CA ALA A 71 17.79 35.08 -28.53
C ALA A 71 18.02 35.31 -30.05
N PRO A 72 18.88 36.25 -30.50
CA PRO A 72 19.02 36.58 -31.93
C PRO A 72 19.50 35.36 -32.73
N PRO A 73 19.30 35.32 -34.07
CA PRO A 73 19.59 34.11 -34.84
C PRO A 73 21.12 33.97 -35.00
N SER A 74 21.77 33.33 -34.04
CA SER A 74 23.00 32.60 -34.33
C SER A 74 22.61 31.22 -34.85
N ASP A 75 23.25 30.86 -35.95
CA ASP A 75 23.02 29.69 -36.80
C ASP A 75 23.38 28.38 -36.08
N GLU A 76 22.73 28.09 -34.95
CA GLU A 76 22.94 26.85 -34.20
C GLU A 76 22.02 25.77 -34.72
N VAL A 77 22.47 25.17 -35.82
CA VAL A 77 21.95 23.92 -36.37
C VAL A 77 21.91 22.88 -35.24
N ARG A 78 20.70 22.43 -34.90
CA ARG A 78 20.47 21.36 -33.94
C ARG A 78 21.30 20.13 -34.33
N ALA A 79 22.18 19.66 -33.43
CA ALA A 79 23.04 18.53 -33.71
C ALA A 79 22.21 17.29 -34.11
N PRO A 80 22.66 16.52 -35.14
CA PRO A 80 22.01 15.28 -35.51
C PRO A 80 21.89 14.34 -34.31
N ILE A 81 20.72 13.73 -34.15
CA ILE A 81 20.45 12.78 -33.06
C ILE A 81 21.44 11.62 -33.15
N PRO A 82 22.19 11.29 -32.07
CA PRO A 82 23.14 10.18 -32.06
C PRO A 82 22.45 8.85 -32.40
N GLN A 83 23.04 8.11 -33.33
CA GLN A 83 22.51 6.81 -33.74
C GLN A 83 22.84 5.76 -32.67
N LYS A 84 21.81 5.19 -32.05
CA LYS A 84 21.95 4.09 -31.09
C LYS A 84 21.56 2.78 -31.77
N GLN A 85 22.41 1.76 -31.66
CA GLN A 85 22.10 0.41 -32.13
C GLN A 85 21.55 -0.40 -30.96
N ASP A 86 20.24 -0.68 -30.99
CA ASP A 86 19.59 -1.59 -30.04
C ASP A 86 19.23 -2.89 -30.80
N ILE A 87 19.38 -4.04 -30.14
CA ILE A 87 19.14 -5.37 -30.73
C ILE A 87 17.63 -5.68 -30.66
N LEU A 88 17.01 -5.92 -31.81
CA LEU A 88 15.56 -6.18 -31.98
C LEU A 88 15.22 -7.69 -31.98
N VAL A 89 15.91 -8.50 -31.18
CA VAL A 89 15.63 -9.94 -31.12
C VAL A 89 15.56 -10.37 -29.67
N GLU A 90 14.38 -10.87 -29.27
CA GLU A 90 14.15 -11.53 -27.99
C GLU A 90 14.93 -12.85 -27.93
N PRO A 91 15.70 -13.11 -26.87
CA PRO A 91 16.12 -14.46 -26.55
C PRO A 91 14.92 -15.21 -25.94
N GLU A 92 14.28 -16.09 -26.73
CA GLU A 92 13.33 -17.10 -26.24
C GLU A 92 14.02 -18.49 -26.12
N PRO A 93 13.48 -19.45 -25.34
CA PRO A 93 12.71 -19.33 -24.11
C PRO A 93 13.26 -20.26 -23.00
N LEU A 94 13.39 -19.77 -21.77
CA LEU A 94 13.52 -20.62 -20.58
C LEU A 94 12.29 -20.41 -19.70
N PHE A 95 11.37 -21.37 -19.83
CA PHE A 95 10.22 -21.69 -18.99
C PHE A 95 9.87 -20.70 -17.85
N GLY A 96 8.77 -19.97 -18.05
CA GLY A 96 7.88 -19.47 -16.99
C GLY A 96 8.10 -18.03 -16.55
N VAL A 97 7.51 -17.06 -17.26
CA VAL A 97 7.46 -15.65 -16.82
C VAL A 97 6.47 -15.50 -15.66
N PRO A 98 6.87 -15.00 -14.48
CA PRO A 98 5.90 -14.56 -13.48
C PRO A 98 5.22 -13.29 -14.03
N LYS A 99 3.89 -13.31 -14.10
CA LYS A 99 3.10 -12.10 -14.40
C LYS A 99 3.57 -11.01 -13.44
N ARG A 100 4.19 -9.94 -13.94
CA ARG A 100 4.40 -8.69 -13.19
C ARG A 100 3.02 -8.11 -12.85
N ARG A 101 2.40 -8.64 -11.80
CA ARG A 101 1.26 -8.02 -11.15
C ARG A 101 1.77 -6.69 -10.62
N ARG A 102 1.19 -5.59 -11.10
CA ARG A 102 1.37 -4.29 -10.46
C ARG A 102 0.95 -4.47 -8.99
N PRO A 103 1.74 -4.03 -7.99
CA PRO A 103 1.26 -4.03 -6.62
C PRO A 103 -0.08 -3.30 -6.59
N ALA A 104 -1.10 -3.85 -5.93
CA ALA A 104 -2.41 -3.21 -5.89
C ALA A 104 -2.28 -1.90 -5.11
N ARG A 105 -2.12 -0.80 -5.84
CA ARG A 105 -2.23 0.54 -5.27
C ARG A 105 -3.69 0.75 -4.91
N SER A 106 -3.99 0.72 -3.62
CA SER A 106 -5.27 1.19 -3.09
C SER A 106 -5.39 2.70 -3.31
N ILE A 107 -6.62 3.20 -3.43
CA ILE A 107 -6.89 4.65 -3.46
C ILE A 107 -6.38 5.32 -2.17
N PHE A 108 -6.34 4.58 -1.06
CA PHE A 108 -5.73 5.02 0.20
C PHE A 108 -4.20 4.94 0.20
N ASP A 109 -3.61 4.12 -0.68
CA ASP A 109 -2.17 4.00 -0.86
C ASP A 109 -1.60 5.17 -1.66
N GLY A 110 -2.44 5.90 -2.40
CA GLY A 110 -2.09 7.18 -3.01
C GLY A 110 -1.86 8.30 -1.98
N PHE A 111 -2.41 8.16 -0.77
CA PHE A 111 -2.14 9.05 0.37
C PHE A 111 -1.03 8.52 1.29
N ARG A 112 -0.62 7.25 1.13
CA ARG A 112 0.53 6.69 1.83
C ARG A 112 1.78 6.99 1.04
N ASP A 113 2.51 8.00 1.50
CA ASP A 113 3.77 8.34 0.90
C ASP A 113 4.87 7.37 1.37
N PHE A 114 5.04 6.26 0.63
CA PHE A 114 6.05 5.25 0.91
C PHE A 114 7.47 5.82 0.99
N GLN A 115 7.73 6.92 0.28
CA GLN A 115 9.03 7.60 0.34
C GLN A 115 9.21 8.24 1.72
N THR A 116 8.19 8.98 2.19
CA THR A 116 8.17 9.55 3.55
C THR A 116 8.23 8.46 4.63
N GLU A 117 7.54 7.33 4.44
CA GLU A 117 7.60 6.18 5.35
C GLU A 117 8.98 5.53 5.42
N THR A 118 9.63 5.32 4.26
CA THR A 118 10.98 4.73 4.19
C THR A 118 12.02 5.66 4.82
N ILE A 119 11.96 6.96 4.51
CA ILE A 119 12.89 7.97 5.06
C ILE A 119 12.74 8.07 6.58
N ARG A 120 11.50 8.10 7.08
CA ARG A 120 11.22 8.15 8.52
C ARG A 120 11.64 6.87 9.22
N GLN A 121 11.39 5.70 8.63
CA GLN A 121 11.83 4.42 9.18
C GLN A 121 13.37 4.35 9.30
N GLU A 122 14.09 4.83 8.28
CA GLU A 122 15.54 4.93 8.31
C GLU A 122 16.03 5.90 9.40
N GLN A 123 15.31 7.00 9.62
CA GLN A 123 15.58 7.93 10.72
C GLN A 123 15.27 7.34 12.11
N GLU A 124 14.20 6.58 12.26
CA GLU A 124 13.81 5.92 13.52
C GLU A 124 14.81 4.81 13.92
N LEU A 125 15.31 4.05 12.93
CA LEU A 125 16.38 3.06 13.11
C LEU A 125 17.72 3.71 13.50
N ARG A 126 17.99 4.94 13.03
CA ARG A 126 19.22 5.69 13.33
C ARG A 126 19.16 6.48 14.64
N ASN A 127 18.00 6.98 15.05
CA ASN A 127 17.86 7.94 16.15
C ASN A 127 17.20 7.40 17.43
N GLY A 128 16.93 6.10 17.54
CA GLY A 128 16.50 5.49 18.80
C GLY A 128 15.11 5.95 19.27
N GLY A 129 14.10 5.87 18.40
CA GLY A 129 12.69 5.76 18.80
C GLY A 129 12.01 6.98 19.43
N THR A 130 12.57 8.19 19.34
CA THR A 130 11.84 9.41 19.77
C THR A 130 11.03 9.96 18.60
N VAL A 131 9.75 9.60 18.55
CA VAL A 131 8.81 10.11 17.55
C VAL A 131 8.30 11.49 17.98
N ASP A 132 8.62 12.53 17.23
CA ASP A 132 7.95 13.83 17.36
C ASP A 132 6.48 13.67 16.95
N LYS A 133 5.58 13.62 17.94
CA LYS A 133 4.10 13.53 17.77
C LYS A 133 3.49 14.67 16.94
N LYS A 134 4.29 15.65 16.51
CA LYS A 134 3.87 16.85 15.79
C LYS A 134 3.72 16.67 14.28
N LEU A 135 4.09 15.51 13.71
CA LEU A 135 3.95 15.20 12.28
C LEU A 135 3.12 13.92 12.03
N SER A 136 2.07 13.69 12.83
CA SER A 136 1.13 12.60 12.56
C SER A 136 0.07 13.06 11.56
N THR A 137 0.12 12.54 10.33
CA THR A 137 -0.93 12.77 9.33
C THR A 137 -2.14 11.88 9.62
N LEU A 138 -3.33 12.25 9.16
CA LEU A 138 -4.52 11.39 9.27
C LEU A 138 -4.31 10.00 8.64
N ALA A 139 -3.46 9.91 7.60
CA ALA A 139 -3.05 8.66 6.98
C ALA A 139 -2.28 7.73 7.94
N ASP A 140 -1.62 8.27 8.96
CA ASP A 140 -0.84 7.50 9.94
C ASP A 140 -1.73 6.66 10.85
N LEU A 141 -2.97 7.11 11.10
CA LEU A 141 -3.95 6.36 11.89
C LEU A 141 -4.34 5.02 11.25
N PHE A 142 -4.14 4.90 9.94
CA PHE A 142 -4.50 3.69 9.18
C PHE A 142 -3.28 2.85 8.81
N ARG A 143 -2.07 3.21 9.28
CA ARG A 143 -0.86 2.43 8.96
C ARG A 143 -0.88 1.07 9.67
N PRO A 144 -0.31 0.03 9.05
CA PRO A 144 -0.03 -1.23 9.72
C PRO A 144 0.80 -1.00 10.99
N PRO A 145 0.61 -1.82 12.03
CA PRO A 145 1.44 -1.75 13.23
C PRO A 145 2.85 -2.32 12.96
N ILE A 146 3.68 -1.56 12.23
CA ILE A 146 5.01 -2.00 11.78
C ILE A 146 5.93 -2.44 12.92
N GLU A 147 5.71 -1.93 14.12
CA GLU A 147 6.44 -2.31 15.34
C GLU A 147 6.09 -3.72 15.84
N LEU A 148 4.91 -4.24 15.48
CA LEU A 148 4.46 -5.59 15.84
C LEU A 148 4.85 -6.62 14.77
N MET A 149 4.98 -6.16 13.51
CA MET A 149 5.08 -7.04 12.36
C MET A 149 6.41 -7.80 12.30
N HIS A 150 6.31 -9.12 12.19
CA HIS A 150 7.43 -9.97 11.81
C HIS A 150 7.87 -9.64 10.38
N LYS A 151 9.17 -9.35 10.22
CA LYS A 151 9.77 -9.07 8.92
C LYS A 151 10.26 -10.38 8.31
N GLY A 152 9.45 -10.98 7.43
CA GLY A 152 9.85 -12.21 6.74
C GLY A 152 8.71 -12.96 6.07
N SER A 153 9.04 -14.14 5.54
CA SER A 153 8.06 -15.06 4.95
C SER A 153 7.25 -15.78 6.02
N PHE A 154 6.17 -16.45 5.62
CA PHE A 154 5.37 -17.29 6.50
C PHE A 154 6.21 -18.35 7.23
N GLU A 155 7.18 -18.97 6.53
CA GLU A 155 8.03 -20.00 7.14
C GLU A 155 8.94 -19.43 8.23
N THR A 156 9.57 -18.27 7.97
CA THR A 156 10.39 -17.62 8.99
C THR A 156 9.58 -17.19 10.22
N ALA A 157 8.30 -16.81 10.03
CA ALA A 157 7.42 -16.47 11.13
C ALA A 157 7.09 -17.69 12.01
N LYS A 158 6.89 -18.86 11.39
CA LYS A 158 6.75 -20.12 12.13
C LYS A 158 8.02 -20.49 12.88
N ASP A 159 9.19 -20.35 12.25
CA ASP A 159 10.47 -20.67 12.89
C ASP A 159 10.70 -19.76 14.11
N CYS A 160 10.42 -18.46 13.99
CA CYS A 160 10.45 -17.52 15.11
C CYS A 160 9.46 -17.90 16.21
N GLY A 161 8.22 -18.29 15.87
CA GLY A 161 7.23 -18.73 16.87
C GLY A 161 7.67 -19.97 17.64
N GLN A 162 8.33 -20.91 16.96
CA GLN A 162 8.92 -22.09 17.60
C GLN A 162 10.11 -21.72 18.50
N LEU A 163 10.97 -20.80 18.05
CA LEU A 163 12.15 -20.39 18.80
C LEU A 163 11.79 -19.57 20.05
N GLU A 164 10.88 -18.60 19.91
CA GLU A 164 10.44 -17.70 20.98
C GLU A 164 9.34 -18.30 21.85
N ASN A 165 8.80 -19.48 21.49
CA ASN A 165 7.67 -20.09 22.15
C ASN A 165 6.44 -19.18 22.21
N LYS A 166 6.14 -18.59 21.06
CA LYS A 166 5.02 -17.69 20.84
C LYS A 166 4.10 -18.23 19.77
N TRP A 167 2.81 -18.02 19.96
CA TRP A 167 1.79 -18.38 18.98
C TRP A 167 1.95 -17.53 17.70
N LEU A 168 1.52 -18.04 16.56
CA LEU A 168 1.60 -17.29 15.30
C LEU A 168 0.25 -16.62 15.02
N MET A 169 0.19 -15.29 15.08
CA MET A 169 -1.02 -14.52 14.73
C MET A 169 -0.92 -14.04 13.29
N ILE A 170 -1.85 -14.49 12.46
CA ILE A 170 -1.94 -14.12 11.04
C ILE A 170 -2.96 -13.00 10.87
N ASN A 171 -2.62 -11.98 10.11
CA ASN A 171 -3.52 -10.92 9.69
C ASN A 171 -3.45 -10.70 8.17
N ILE A 172 -4.48 -11.14 7.43
CA ILE A 172 -4.54 -10.92 5.98
C ILE A 172 -5.38 -9.68 5.68
N GLN A 173 -4.79 -8.72 5.00
CA GLN A 173 -5.38 -7.40 4.76
C GLN A 173 -5.82 -7.23 3.31
N ASN A 174 -7.07 -6.81 3.12
CA ASN A 174 -7.56 -6.29 1.85
C ASN A 174 -7.72 -4.77 1.96
N VAL A 175 -6.89 -4.04 1.23
CA VAL A 175 -6.87 -2.57 1.24
C VAL A 175 -8.15 -1.92 0.71
N GLN A 176 -8.94 -2.65 -0.07
CA GLN A 176 -10.25 -2.20 -0.57
C GLN A 176 -11.38 -2.47 0.44
N ASP A 177 -11.10 -3.23 1.49
CA ASP A 177 -12.06 -3.53 2.54
C ASP A 177 -11.93 -2.50 3.68
N PHE A 178 -13.04 -1.82 3.98
CA PHE A 178 -13.04 -0.78 5.00
C PHE A 178 -12.90 -1.34 6.43
N ALA A 179 -13.38 -2.56 6.68
CA ALA A 179 -13.23 -3.19 7.99
C ALA A 179 -11.76 -3.54 8.29
N CYS A 180 -10.99 -3.90 7.26
CA CYS A 180 -9.53 -4.01 7.38
C CYS A 180 -8.88 -2.67 7.84
N GLN A 181 -9.35 -1.53 7.32
CA GLN A 181 -8.85 -0.21 7.74
C GLN A 181 -9.24 0.13 9.19
N CYS A 182 -10.47 -0.23 9.60
CA CYS A 182 -10.93 -0.02 10.97
C CYS A 182 -10.07 -0.79 11.97
N LEU A 183 -9.63 -2.01 11.65
CA LEU A 183 -8.72 -2.76 12.52
C LEU A 183 -7.40 -2.02 12.78
N ASN A 184 -6.80 -1.42 11.75
CA ASN A 184 -5.55 -0.65 11.91
C ASN A 184 -5.76 0.55 12.85
N ARG A 185 -6.89 1.25 12.71
CA ARG A 185 -7.20 2.45 13.48
C ARG A 185 -7.64 2.15 14.92
N ASP A 186 -8.46 1.13 15.12
CA ASP A 186 -9.18 0.94 16.38
C ASP A 186 -8.59 -0.20 17.22
N VAL A 187 -8.13 -1.28 16.59
CA VAL A 187 -7.67 -2.50 17.28
C VAL A 187 -6.15 -2.52 17.41
N TRP A 188 -5.42 -2.42 16.30
CA TRP A 188 -3.96 -2.54 16.30
C TRP A 188 -3.25 -1.30 16.83
N SER A 189 -3.94 -0.16 16.89
CA SER A 189 -3.42 1.08 17.50
C SER A 189 -3.48 1.04 19.03
N ASN A 190 -4.32 0.17 19.62
CA ASN A 190 -4.58 0.11 21.04
C ASN A 190 -3.38 -0.48 21.80
N ASP A 191 -2.90 0.21 22.83
CA ASP A 191 -1.69 -0.18 23.58
C ASP A 191 -1.83 -1.51 24.33
N ALA A 192 -3.01 -1.84 24.84
CA ALA A 192 -3.25 -3.11 25.51
C ALA A 192 -3.18 -4.28 24.52
N VAL A 193 -3.84 -4.12 23.36
CA VAL A 193 -3.77 -5.09 22.25
C VAL A 193 -2.32 -5.30 21.81
N LYS A 194 -1.59 -4.22 21.56
CA LYS A 194 -0.18 -4.28 21.17
C LYS A 194 0.67 -5.02 22.20
N THR A 195 0.42 -4.78 23.49
CA THR A 195 1.18 -5.41 24.57
C THR A 195 0.99 -6.92 24.59
N ILE A 196 -0.25 -7.38 24.49
CA ILE A 196 -0.59 -8.81 24.41
C ILE A 196 0.05 -9.46 23.18
N ILE A 197 -0.02 -8.79 22.03
CA ILE A 197 0.59 -9.28 20.78
C ILE A 197 2.09 -9.44 20.95
N ARG A 198 2.80 -8.42 21.44
CA ARG A 198 4.27 -8.48 21.64
C ARG A 198 4.69 -9.60 22.58
N GLU A 199 3.90 -9.85 23.62
CA GLU A 199 4.22 -10.82 24.67
C GLU A 199 3.99 -12.27 24.22
N HIS A 200 2.86 -12.56 23.58
CA HIS A 200 2.43 -13.94 23.32
C HIS A 200 2.48 -14.38 21.87
N PHE A 201 2.60 -13.44 20.92
CA PHE A 201 2.42 -13.73 19.50
C PHE A 201 3.59 -13.26 18.63
N ILE A 202 3.88 -14.02 17.59
CA ILE A 202 4.55 -13.53 16.39
C ILE A 202 3.46 -13.00 15.45
N PHE A 203 3.42 -11.70 15.22
CA PHE A 203 2.39 -11.07 14.38
C PHE A 203 2.85 -11.00 12.93
N TRP A 204 2.22 -11.80 12.06
CA TRP A 204 2.52 -11.85 10.63
C TRP A 204 1.37 -11.28 9.81
N GLN A 205 1.62 -10.13 9.19
CA GLN A 205 0.62 -9.42 8.39
C GLN A 205 1.08 -9.31 6.94
N VAL A 206 0.20 -9.66 6.00
CA VAL A 206 0.42 -9.52 4.57
C VAL A 206 -0.83 -9.06 3.84
N TYR A 207 -0.65 -8.45 2.67
CA TYR A 207 -1.78 -8.12 1.80
C TYR A 207 -2.31 -9.35 1.08
N HIS A 208 -3.61 -9.40 0.88
CA HIS A 208 -4.30 -10.50 0.20
C HIS A 208 -3.79 -10.74 -1.23
N ASP A 209 -3.34 -9.70 -1.93
CA ASP A 209 -2.87 -9.73 -3.33
C ASP A 209 -1.36 -9.98 -3.47
N SER A 210 -0.63 -10.02 -2.35
CA SER A 210 0.79 -10.42 -2.32
C SER A 210 0.97 -11.92 -2.61
N GLU A 211 2.17 -12.33 -3.02
CA GLU A 211 2.48 -13.75 -3.29
C GLU A 211 2.26 -14.63 -2.06
N GLU A 212 2.75 -14.17 -0.90
CA GLU A 212 2.56 -14.85 0.39
C GLU A 212 1.08 -14.91 0.78
N GLY A 213 0.35 -13.79 0.62
CA GLY A 213 -1.09 -13.73 0.92
C GLY A 213 -1.92 -14.67 0.06
N GLN A 214 -1.66 -14.73 -1.25
CA GLN A 214 -2.34 -15.65 -2.16
C GLN A 214 -2.05 -17.11 -1.82
N ARG A 215 -0.80 -17.45 -1.49
CA ARG A 215 -0.42 -18.81 -1.06
C ARG A 215 -1.17 -19.21 0.22
N TYR A 216 -1.22 -18.32 1.20
CA TYR A 216 -1.93 -18.54 2.46
C TYR A 216 -3.44 -18.74 2.23
N ILE A 217 -4.07 -17.85 1.46
CA ILE A 217 -5.50 -17.92 1.09
C ILE A 217 -5.81 -19.26 0.42
N GLN A 218 -4.97 -19.72 -0.51
CA GLN A 218 -5.16 -20.99 -1.20
C GLN A 218 -5.00 -22.19 -0.27
N PHE A 219 -4.07 -22.15 0.69
CA PHE A 219 -3.81 -23.24 1.63
C PHE A 219 -4.93 -23.37 2.66
N TYR A 220 -5.29 -22.27 3.34
CA TYR A 220 -6.28 -22.25 4.42
C TYR A 220 -7.72 -21.98 3.95
N LYS A 221 -7.95 -21.80 2.64
CA LYS A 221 -9.26 -21.61 1.99
C LYS A 221 -10.05 -20.41 2.53
N LEU A 222 -9.38 -19.26 2.58
CA LEU A 222 -9.98 -18.00 3.03
C LEU A 222 -11.03 -17.49 2.03
N ASN A 223 -12.17 -17.02 2.55
CA ASN A 223 -13.26 -16.48 1.74
C ASN A 223 -13.88 -15.18 2.29
N LYS A 224 -13.37 -14.66 3.41
CA LYS A 224 -13.91 -13.47 4.10
C LYS A 224 -12.79 -12.55 4.56
N PHE A 225 -13.11 -11.26 4.62
CA PHE A 225 -12.24 -10.22 5.16
C PHE A 225 -13.03 -9.38 6.19
N PRO A 226 -12.34 -8.79 7.19
CA PRO A 226 -10.94 -9.00 7.53
C PRO A 226 -10.68 -10.45 7.99
N TYR A 227 -9.44 -10.93 7.89
CA TYR A 227 -9.10 -12.28 8.30
C TYR A 227 -7.97 -12.29 9.33
N ILE A 228 -8.28 -12.79 10.53
CA ILE A 228 -7.34 -12.98 11.62
C ILE A 228 -7.40 -14.44 12.06
N SER A 229 -6.25 -15.06 12.33
CA SER A 229 -6.20 -16.42 12.86
C SER A 229 -4.99 -16.62 13.75
N ILE A 230 -5.12 -17.49 14.76
CA ILE A 230 -4.00 -17.98 15.55
C ILE A 230 -3.63 -19.38 15.07
N LEU A 231 -2.35 -19.58 14.80
CA LEU A 231 -1.77 -20.83 14.35
C LEU A 231 -0.79 -21.35 15.40
N ASP A 232 -0.73 -22.68 15.51
CA ASP A 232 0.40 -23.34 16.14
C ASP A 232 1.61 -23.29 15.17
N PRO A 233 2.72 -22.62 15.53
CA PRO A 233 3.88 -22.50 14.65
C PRO A 233 4.61 -23.83 14.40
N ARG A 234 4.40 -24.87 15.24
CA ARG A 234 5.05 -26.19 15.10
C ARG A 234 4.37 -27.03 14.04
N THR A 235 3.04 -27.05 14.08
CA THR A 235 2.22 -27.91 13.22
C THR A 235 1.65 -27.17 12.02
N GLY A 236 1.58 -25.84 12.07
CA GLY A 236 0.84 -25.03 11.10
C GLY A 236 -0.68 -25.17 11.24
N GLN A 237 -1.17 -25.80 12.32
CA GLN A 237 -2.59 -25.96 12.55
C GLN A 237 -3.23 -24.61 12.88
N LYS A 238 -4.34 -24.30 12.21
CA LYS A 238 -5.20 -23.16 12.57
C LYS A 238 -5.99 -23.52 13.82
N MET A 239 -5.79 -22.75 14.89
CA MET A 239 -6.46 -22.95 16.17
C MET A 239 -7.75 -22.15 16.25
N VAL A 240 -7.71 -20.87 15.86
CA VAL A 240 -8.88 -19.99 15.81
C VAL A 240 -8.92 -19.15 14.54
N GLU A 241 -10.10 -18.68 14.20
CA GLU A 241 -10.35 -17.78 13.08
C GLU A 241 -11.37 -16.70 13.48
N TRP A 242 -11.04 -15.44 13.20
CA TRP A 242 -11.88 -14.29 13.45
C TRP A 242 -12.06 -13.49 12.17
N ASN A 243 -13.32 -13.19 11.84
CA ASN A 243 -13.69 -12.37 10.68
C ASN A 243 -14.31 -11.02 11.08
N GLN A 244 -14.57 -10.82 12.38
CA GLN A 244 -15.02 -9.58 12.99
C GLN A 244 -14.32 -9.47 14.34
N LEU A 245 -13.68 -8.33 14.58
CA LEU A 245 -12.83 -8.15 15.73
C LEU A 245 -12.83 -6.67 16.10
N ASP A 246 -13.13 -6.38 17.36
CA ASP A 246 -12.96 -5.07 18.00
C ASP A 246 -12.04 -5.23 19.22
N VAL A 247 -11.73 -4.13 19.91
CA VAL A 247 -10.80 -4.17 21.05
C VAL A 247 -11.31 -5.09 22.16
N ALA A 248 -12.59 -5.00 22.53
CA ALA A 248 -13.16 -5.78 23.62
C ALA A 248 -13.15 -7.28 23.30
N SER A 249 -13.64 -7.65 22.12
CA SER A 249 -13.67 -9.03 21.66
C SER A 249 -12.27 -9.60 21.43
N PHE A 250 -11.29 -8.80 21.01
CA PHE A 250 -9.90 -9.25 20.93
C PHE A 250 -9.37 -9.63 22.31
N LEU A 251 -9.53 -8.76 23.30
CA LEU A 251 -9.05 -8.99 24.66
C LEU A 251 -9.68 -10.24 25.27
N GLU A 252 -11.00 -10.39 25.16
CA GLU A 252 -11.72 -11.55 25.67
C GLU A 252 -11.30 -12.85 24.98
N GLN A 253 -11.35 -12.90 23.65
CA GLN A 253 -11.05 -14.11 22.89
C GLN A 253 -9.59 -14.53 23.01
N THR A 254 -8.67 -13.57 23.04
CA THR A 254 -7.24 -13.85 23.20
C THR A 254 -6.93 -14.33 24.62
N SER A 255 -7.52 -13.72 25.64
CA SER A 255 -7.35 -14.17 27.02
C SER A 255 -7.93 -15.57 27.23
N GLY A 256 -9.11 -15.85 26.65
CA GLY A 256 -9.73 -17.18 26.68
C GLY A 256 -8.85 -18.23 25.99
N PHE A 257 -8.34 -17.91 24.80
CA PHE A 257 -7.41 -18.79 24.07
C PHE A 257 -6.14 -19.09 24.88
N LEU A 258 -5.50 -18.07 25.46
CA LEU A 258 -4.28 -18.24 26.25
C LEU A 258 -4.55 -18.99 27.56
N ALA A 259 -5.73 -18.85 28.16
CA ALA A 259 -6.12 -19.62 29.34
C ALA A 259 -6.36 -21.11 29.02
N GLU A 260 -6.92 -21.41 27.85
CA GLU A 260 -7.20 -22.78 27.41
C GLU A 260 -5.94 -23.51 26.96
N HIS A 261 -5.07 -22.85 26.19
CA HIS A 261 -3.92 -23.47 25.55
C HIS A 261 -2.58 -23.17 26.21
N GLY A 262 -2.51 -22.16 27.08
CA GLY A 262 -1.27 -21.72 27.71
C GLY A 262 -0.28 -21.06 26.75
N GLN A 263 0.94 -20.83 27.26
CA GLN A 263 2.09 -20.50 26.43
C GLN A 263 2.64 -21.78 25.80
N LEU A 264 3.17 -21.69 24.59
CA LEU A 264 3.86 -22.80 23.95
C LEU A 264 5.03 -23.29 24.81
N ASP A 265 5.08 -24.59 25.14
CA ASP A 265 6.21 -25.14 25.91
C ASP A 265 7.47 -25.19 25.04
N GLY A 266 8.58 -24.55 25.43
CA GLY A 266 9.91 -24.68 24.80
C GLY A 266 10.18 -26.06 24.22
N PRO A 267 10.88 -26.22 23.07
CA PRO A 267 11.08 -27.51 22.41
C PRO A 267 11.48 -28.53 23.45
N SER A 268 10.49 -29.32 23.86
CA SER A 268 10.67 -30.31 24.90
C SER A 268 11.56 -31.33 24.23
N CYS A 269 12.80 -31.41 24.70
CA CYS A 269 13.69 -32.51 24.37
C CYS A 269 13.14 -33.76 25.07
N GLN A 270 11.91 -34.16 24.75
CA GLN A 270 11.45 -35.51 24.98
C GLN A 270 11.93 -36.31 23.78
N PRO A 271 12.88 -37.24 23.96
CA PRO A 271 13.26 -38.13 22.88
C PRO A 271 11.99 -38.83 22.38
N PRO A 272 11.84 -39.03 21.06
CA PRO A 272 10.71 -39.78 20.54
C PRO A 272 10.63 -41.12 21.28
N PRO A 273 9.43 -41.60 21.67
CA PRO A 273 9.30 -42.86 22.37
C PRO A 273 10.02 -43.93 21.54
N ALA A 274 11.02 -44.56 22.16
CA ALA A 274 11.88 -45.54 21.50
C ALA A 274 10.97 -46.51 20.73
N LYS A 275 11.12 -46.55 19.40
CA LYS A 275 10.46 -47.58 18.59
C LYS A 275 10.89 -48.91 19.20
N ARG A 276 9.95 -49.61 19.84
CA ARG A 276 10.15 -50.97 20.32
C ARG A 276 10.70 -51.76 19.14
N ALA A 277 11.97 -52.14 19.23
CA ALA A 277 12.59 -52.97 18.22
C ALA A 277 11.73 -54.23 18.08
N ARG A 278 11.16 -54.44 16.89
CA ARG A 278 10.51 -55.70 16.55
C ARG A 278 11.59 -56.76 16.70
N SER A 279 11.44 -57.64 17.70
CA SER A 279 12.24 -58.86 17.79
C SER A 279 11.95 -59.67 16.54
N VAL A 280 12.86 -59.62 15.57
CA VAL A 280 12.86 -60.55 14.44
C VAL A 280 13.19 -61.90 15.03
N GLY A 281 12.16 -62.72 15.25
CA GLY A 281 12.34 -64.13 15.58
C GLY A 281 13.05 -64.80 14.42
N LEU A 282 14.31 -65.17 14.61
CA LEU A 282 15.01 -66.11 13.76
C LEU A 282 14.31 -67.47 13.91
N ILE A 283 13.36 -67.75 13.04
CA ILE A 283 12.87 -69.11 12.82
C ILE A 283 13.98 -69.80 12.03
N SER A 284 14.80 -70.58 12.73
CA SER A 284 15.75 -71.51 12.13
C SER A 284 14.95 -72.64 11.47
N CYS A 285 14.83 -72.61 10.14
CA CYS A 285 14.35 -73.75 9.38
C CYS A 285 15.46 -74.79 9.27
N VAL A 286 15.56 -75.69 10.26
CA VAL A 286 16.19 -77.01 10.07
C VAL A 286 15.09 -77.95 9.60
N ALA A 287 14.99 -78.14 8.29
CA ALA A 287 14.25 -79.27 7.72
C ALA A 287 15.28 -80.35 7.36
N SER A 288 15.30 -81.37 8.20
CA SER A 288 16.04 -82.61 8.09
C SER A 288 15.81 -83.29 6.74
N VAL A 289 16.89 -83.55 6.00
CA VAL A 289 16.90 -84.56 4.94
C VAL A 289 16.92 -85.92 5.62
N SER A 290 15.90 -86.74 5.39
CA SER A 290 15.91 -88.17 5.74
C SER A 290 15.90 -88.99 4.44
N PRO A 291 16.75 -90.03 4.33
CA PRO A 291 16.85 -90.85 3.12
C PRO A 291 15.93 -92.08 3.22
N LEU A 292 15.30 -92.42 2.09
CA LEU A 292 15.03 -93.80 1.64
C LEU A 292 14.91 -93.79 0.11
#